data_AF-A0A521AGG2-F1
#
_entry.id   AF-A0A521AGG2-F1
#
_cell.length_a   1.000
_cell.length_b   1.000
_cell.length_c   1.000
_cell.angle_alpha   90.00
_cell.angle_beta   90.00
_cell.angle_gamma   90.00
#
_symmetry.space_group_name_H-M   'P 1'
#
loop_
_entity.id
_entity.type
_entity.pdbx_description
1 polymer ?
#
loop_
_entity_poly.entity_id
_entity_poly.type
_entity_poly.pdbx_seq_one_letter_code
_entity_poly.pdbx_strand_id
1 'polypeptide(L)'
;MGFVKEFKEFAFKGNVLDLAVGVIIGAAFGKIVSSLVEDVITPLILNPALKAAGAENIAKLTWNGVAYGNFISAVISFLCIAMVLFWIIKFANKVNKKEVPAPAGPTEDQKLLMEIRDLLKSKNI
;
A
#
# COMPACT_ATOMS: atom_id res chain seq x y z
N MET A 1 -15.71 -3.95 37.40
CA MET A 1 -15.93 -3.29 36.09
C MET A 1 -16.17 -4.40 35.08
N GLY A 2 -17.08 -4.22 34.12
CA GLY A 2 -17.39 -5.28 33.15
C GLY A 2 -16.35 -5.30 32.03
N PHE A 3 -15.98 -6.48 31.55
CA PHE A 3 -15.06 -6.72 30.42
C PHE A 3 -15.32 -5.80 29.21
N VAL A 4 -16.59 -5.52 28.89
CA VAL A 4 -16.99 -4.62 27.80
C VAL A 4 -16.47 -3.19 28.00
N LYS A 5 -16.41 -2.72 29.24
CA LYS A 5 -15.95 -1.36 29.59
C LYS A 5 -14.43 -1.27 29.50
N GLU A 6 -13.72 -2.30 29.96
CA GLU A 6 -12.25 -2.42 29.87
C GLU A 6 -11.80 -2.61 28.40
N PHE A 7 -12.51 -3.42 27.63
CA PHE A 7 -12.25 -3.60 26.21
C PHE A 7 -12.49 -2.31 25.42
N LYS A 8 -13.55 -1.56 25.75
CA LYS A 8 -13.80 -0.24 25.18
C LYS A 8 -12.62 0.70 25.49
N GLU A 9 -12.22 0.83 26.76
CA GLU A 9 -11.08 1.69 27.13
C GLU A 9 -9.76 1.27 26.48
N PHE A 10 -9.54 -0.02 26.24
CA PHE A 10 -8.39 -0.53 25.49
C PHE A 10 -8.48 -0.19 23.99
N ALA A 11 -9.62 -0.46 23.35
CA ALA A 11 -9.83 -0.21 21.92
C ALA A 11 -9.79 1.28 21.57
N PHE A 12 -10.23 2.15 22.50
CA PHE A 12 -10.17 3.61 22.36
C PHE A 12 -8.88 4.21 22.93
N LYS A 13 -7.94 3.41 23.46
CA LYS A 13 -6.62 3.89 23.86
C LYS A 13 -5.71 4.03 22.63
N GLY A 14 -5.49 5.27 22.21
CA GLY A 14 -4.45 5.65 21.25
C GLY A 14 -4.80 5.41 19.77
N ASN A 15 -3.75 5.20 18.95
CA ASN A 15 -3.78 5.07 17.48
C ASN A 15 -4.27 3.69 16.97
N VAL A 16 -4.84 2.85 17.84
CA VAL A 16 -5.19 1.45 17.52
C VAL A 16 -6.33 1.38 16.51
N LEU A 17 -7.32 2.28 16.63
CA LEU A 17 -8.44 2.34 15.69
C LEU A 17 -7.96 2.74 14.29
N ASP A 18 -7.13 3.77 14.17
CA ASP A 18 -6.59 4.23 12.90
C ASP A 18 -5.65 3.20 12.26
N LEU A 19 -4.85 2.50 13.08
CA LEU A 19 -4.05 1.36 12.64
C LEU A 19 -4.94 0.23 12.11
N ALA A 20 -6.01 -0.13 12.82
CA ALA A 20 -6.93 -1.18 12.40
C ALA A 20 -7.61 -0.84 11.07
N VAL A 21 -8.08 0.40 10.92
CA VAL A 21 -8.66 0.89 9.67
C VAL A 21 -7.64 0.85 8.53
N GLY A 22 -6.41 1.32 8.77
CA GLY A 22 -5.33 1.29 7.78
C GLY A 22 -4.99 -0.12 7.30
N VAL A 23 -4.91 -1.10 8.21
CA VAL A 23 -4.63 -2.50 7.87
C VAL A 23 -5.77 -3.12 7.07
N ILE A 24 -7.03 -2.89 7.48
CA ILE A 24 -8.20 -3.44 6.77
C ILE A 24 -8.32 -2.85 5.36
N ILE A 25 -8.19 -1.53 5.23
CA ILE A 25 -8.23 -0.85 3.94
C ILE A 25 -7.06 -1.31 3.06
N GLY A 26 -5.84 -1.41 3.62
CA GLY A 26 -4.66 -1.88 2.90
C GLY A 26 -4.84 -3.30 2.35
N ALA A 27 -5.38 -4.21 3.17
CA ALA A 27 -5.67 -5.59 2.74
C ALA A 27 -6.74 -5.65 1.65
N ALA A 28 -7.82 -4.87 1.79
CA ALA A 28 -8.88 -4.81 0.79
C ALA A 28 -8.39 -4.19 -0.53
N PHE A 29 -7.62 -3.09 -0.46
CA PHE A 29 -7.02 -2.44 -1.62
C PHE A 29 -6.04 -3.36 -2.34
N GLY A 30 -5.23 -4.12 -1.60
CA GLY A 30 -4.34 -5.14 -2.16
C GLY A 30 -5.09 -6.15 -3.03
N LYS A 31 -6.25 -6.64 -2.59
CA LYS A 31 -7.09 -7.55 -3.38
C LYS A 31 -7.61 -6.93 -4.68
N ILE A 32 -7.99 -5.64 -4.64
CA ILE A 32 -8.44 -4.92 -5.85
C ILE A 32 -7.29 -4.82 -6.86
N VAL A 33 -6.09 -4.48 -6.39
CA VAL A 33 -4.90 -4.41 -7.25
C VAL A 33 -4.55 -5.78 -7.82
N SER A 34 -4.53 -6.83 -6.98
CA SER A 34 -4.28 -8.20 -7.43
C SER A 34 -5.27 -8.64 -8.50
N SER A 35 -6.58 -8.43 -8.30
CA SER A 35 -7.60 -8.78 -9.28
C SER A 35 -7.43 -8.01 -10.59
N LEU A 36 -7.13 -6.70 -10.55
CA LEU A 36 -6.85 -5.94 -11.77
C LEU A 36 -5.65 -6.53 -12.54
N VAL A 37 -4.60 -6.96 -11.85
CA VAL A 37 -3.41 -7.47 -12.53
C VAL A 37 -3.63 -8.89 -13.05
N GLU A 38 -4.17 -9.77 -12.21
CA GLU A 38 -4.35 -11.19 -12.52
C GLU A 38 -5.51 -11.41 -13.50
N ASP A 39 -6.64 -10.73 -13.31
CA ASP A 39 -7.87 -10.98 -14.08
C ASP A 39 -8.02 -10.09 -15.32
N VAL A 40 -7.33 -8.93 -15.37
CA VAL A 40 -7.47 -7.98 -16.47
C VAL A 40 -6.16 -7.81 -17.23
N ILE A 41 -5.09 -7.34 -16.58
CA ILE A 41 -3.84 -7.01 -17.27
C ILE A 41 -3.13 -8.27 -17.79
N THR A 42 -3.10 -9.34 -17.00
CA THR A 42 -2.43 -10.59 -17.39
C THR A 42 -3.05 -11.20 -18.65
N PRO A 43 -4.37 -11.48 -18.72
CA PRO A 43 -4.96 -12.05 -19.93
C PRO A 43 -4.94 -11.09 -21.12
N LEU A 44 -5.09 -9.78 -20.92
CA LEU A 44 -5.21 -8.81 -22.02
C LEU A 44 -3.88 -8.34 -22.59
N ILE A 45 -2.84 -8.23 -21.77
CA ILE A 45 -1.55 -7.66 -22.17
C ILE A 45 -0.43 -8.70 -22.02
N LEU A 46 -0.29 -9.30 -20.84
CA LEU A 46 0.86 -10.14 -20.54
C LEU A 46 0.84 -11.46 -21.32
N ASN A 47 -0.30 -12.13 -21.38
CA ASN A 47 -0.45 -13.39 -22.10
C ASN A 47 -0.14 -13.22 -23.60
N PRO A 48 -0.78 -12.29 -24.34
CA PRO A 48 -0.42 -12.03 -25.74
C PRO A 48 1.05 -11.64 -25.95
N ALA A 49 1.63 -10.84 -25.04
CA ALA A 49 3.04 -10.49 -25.11
C ALA A 49 3.95 -11.71 -24.93
N LEU A 50 3.64 -12.60 -23.98
CA LEU A 50 4.35 -13.86 -23.78
C LEU A 50 4.19 -14.81 -24.97
N LYS A 51 3.00 -14.84 -25.60
CA LYS A 51 2.77 -15.57 -26.86
C LYS A 51 3.68 -15.08 -27.96
N ALA A 52 3.72 -13.76 -28.18
CA ALA A 52 4.56 -13.14 -29.20
C ALA A 52 6.07 -13.36 -28.95
N ALA A 53 6.49 -13.46 -27.69
CA ALA A 53 7.87 -13.73 -27.30
C ALA A 53 8.25 -15.22 -27.33
N GLY A 54 7.33 -16.14 -27.70
CA GLY A 54 7.59 -17.59 -27.66
C GLY A 54 7.71 -18.17 -26.25
N ALA A 55 7.23 -17.43 -25.25
CA ALA A 55 7.43 -17.66 -23.82
C ALA A 55 6.21 -18.28 -23.12
N GLU A 56 5.25 -18.83 -23.86
CA GLU A 56 3.97 -19.34 -23.34
C GLU A 56 4.10 -20.42 -22.26
N ASN A 57 5.22 -21.13 -22.23
CA ASN A 57 5.45 -22.28 -21.35
C ASN A 57 6.60 -22.06 -20.36
N ILE A 58 6.97 -20.81 -20.03
CA ILE A 58 7.97 -20.55 -18.98
C ILE A 58 7.60 -21.28 -17.69
N ALA A 59 6.32 -21.32 -17.31
CA ALA A 59 5.84 -22.02 -16.12
C ALA A 59 6.10 -23.54 -16.12
N LYS A 60 6.27 -24.16 -17.29
CA LYS A 60 6.50 -25.61 -17.46
C LYS A 60 7.98 -25.98 -17.56
N LEU A 61 8.88 -25.00 -17.47
CA LEU A 61 10.31 -25.27 -17.52
C LEU A 61 10.75 -26.06 -16.28
N THR A 62 11.33 -27.23 -16.53
CA THR A 62 11.91 -28.09 -15.50
C THR A 62 13.35 -28.42 -15.88
N TRP A 63 14.23 -28.50 -14.87
CA TRP A 63 15.61 -28.95 -15.04
C TRP A 63 15.93 -29.93 -13.92
N ASN A 64 16.30 -31.16 -14.28
CA ASN A 64 16.60 -32.24 -13.33
C ASN A 64 15.52 -32.44 -12.24
N GLY A 65 14.23 -32.35 -12.61
CA GLY A 65 13.10 -32.48 -11.69
C GLY A 65 12.74 -31.22 -10.90
N VAL A 66 13.52 -30.14 -11.03
CA VAL A 66 13.22 -28.84 -10.39
C VAL A 66 12.38 -27.99 -11.34
N ALA A 67 11.13 -27.70 -10.96
CA ALA A 67 10.20 -26.86 -11.71
C ALA A 67 10.43 -25.36 -11.46
N TYR A 68 11.60 -24.85 -11.87
CA TYR A 68 11.96 -23.45 -11.72
C TYR A 68 11.09 -22.50 -12.55
N GLY A 69 10.38 -23.03 -13.56
CA GLY A 69 9.43 -22.27 -14.37
C GLY A 69 8.36 -21.56 -13.54
N ASN A 70 7.83 -22.21 -12.50
CA ASN A 70 6.81 -21.62 -11.64
C ASN A 70 7.37 -20.43 -10.83
N PHE A 71 8.61 -20.54 -10.36
CA PHE A 71 9.29 -19.45 -9.66
C PHE A 71 9.51 -18.25 -10.58
N ILE A 72 10.01 -18.47 -11.81
CA ILE A 72 10.20 -17.40 -12.79
C ILE A 72 8.86 -16.74 -13.13
N SER A 73 7.80 -17.53 -13.30
CA SER A 73 6.45 -17.02 -13.54
C SER A 73 5.96 -16.13 -12.39
N ALA A 74 6.22 -16.52 -11.14
CA ALA A 74 5.87 -15.73 -9.97
C ALA A 74 6.65 -14.40 -9.92
N VAL A 75 7.95 -14.41 -10.26
CA VAL A 75 8.77 -13.19 -10.35
C VAL A 75 8.24 -12.25 -11.45
N ILE A 76 7.90 -12.77 -12.63
CA ILE A 76 7.33 -11.98 -13.71
C ILE A 76 5.99 -11.37 -13.29
N SER A 77 5.11 -12.17 -12.67
CA SER A 77 3.82 -11.69 -12.16
C SER A 77 4.01 -10.57 -11.12
N PHE A 78 4.92 -10.75 -10.17
CA PHE A 78 5.24 -9.72 -9.18
C PHE A 78 5.74 -8.41 -9.82
N LEU A 79 6.62 -8.49 -10.83
CA LEU A 79 7.08 -7.31 -11.56
C LEU A 79 5.94 -6.62 -12.31
N CYS A 80 5.01 -7.39 -12.87
CA CYS A 80 3.82 -6.83 -13.52
C CYS A 80 2.91 -6.11 -12.51
N ILE A 81 2.65 -6.72 -11.35
CA ILE A 81 1.89 -6.09 -10.27
C ILE A 81 2.55 -4.78 -9.83
N ALA A 82 3.86 -4.80 -9.58
CA ALA A 82 4.62 -3.63 -9.17
C ALA A 82 4.55 -2.51 -10.23
N MET A 83 4.66 -2.86 -11.52
CA MET A 83 4.54 -1.91 -12.61
C MET A 83 3.14 -1.30 -12.69
N VAL A 84 2.09 -2.11 -12.62
CA VAL A 84 0.70 -1.63 -12.65
C VAL A 84 0.42 -0.73 -11.45
N LEU A 85 0.85 -1.14 -10.24
CA LEU A 85 0.71 -0.32 -9.03
C LEU A 85 1.42 1.03 -9.18
N PHE A 86 2.63 1.06 -9.75
CA PHE A 86 3.34 2.29 -10.06
C PHE A 86 2.54 3.20 -11.00
N TRP A 87 1.93 2.65 -12.07
CA TRP A 87 1.10 3.43 -12.98
C TRP A 87 -0.17 3.99 -12.31
N ILE A 88 -0.84 3.18 -11.47
CA ILE A 88 -2.02 3.62 -10.70
C ILE A 88 -1.64 4.76 -9.75
N ILE A 89 -0.58 4.60 -8.97
CA ILE A 89 -0.11 5.64 -8.03
C ILE A 89 0.31 6.89 -8.79
N LYS A 90 1.02 6.75 -9.91
CA LYS A 90 1.43 7.88 -10.76
C LYS A 90 0.23 8.62 -11.33
N PHE A 91 -0.82 7.91 -11.75
CA PHE A 91 -2.06 8.52 -12.24
C PHE A 91 -2.83 9.20 -11.11
N ALA A 92 -2.99 8.53 -9.97
CA ALA A 92 -3.61 9.09 -8.78
C ALA A 92 -2.89 10.37 -8.32
N ASN A 93 -1.56 10.38 -8.27
CA ASN A 93 -0.76 11.56 -7.92
C ASN A 93 -0.85 12.68 -8.97
N LYS A 94 -1.08 12.35 -10.24
CA LYS A 94 -1.29 13.33 -11.31
C LYS A 94 -2.66 13.99 -11.20
N VAL A 95 -3.69 13.24 -10.80
CA VAL A 95 -5.07 13.74 -10.62
C VAL A 95 -5.24 14.45 -9.27
N ASN A 96 -4.67 13.92 -8.19
CA ASN A 96 -4.66 14.50 -6.84
C ASN A 96 -3.60 15.60 -6.65
N LYS A 97 -3.23 16.32 -7.72
CA LYS A 97 -2.34 17.48 -7.60
C LYS A 97 -2.99 18.66 -6.84
N LYS A 98 -4.24 18.51 -6.39
CA LYS A 98 -4.90 19.37 -5.41
C LYS A 98 -5.25 18.55 -4.16
N GLU A 99 -4.62 18.95 -3.07
CA GLU A 99 -4.93 18.61 -1.67
C GLU A 99 -4.86 17.11 -1.34
N VAL A 100 -3.63 16.61 -1.18
CA VAL A 100 -3.38 15.72 -0.04
C VAL A 100 -3.95 16.47 1.17
N PRO A 101 -4.94 15.93 1.92
CA PRO A 101 -5.42 16.59 3.12
C PRO A 101 -4.18 16.87 3.95
N ALA A 102 -3.95 18.16 4.24
CA ALA A 102 -2.79 18.57 5.01
C ALA A 102 -2.71 17.62 6.21
N PRO A 103 -1.54 17.01 6.49
CA PRO A 103 -1.39 16.16 7.67
C PRO A 103 -2.02 16.92 8.83
N ALA A 104 -2.93 16.26 9.56
CA ALA A 104 -3.79 16.88 10.57
C ALA A 104 -2.99 17.99 11.25
N GLY A 105 -3.42 19.24 11.03
CA GLY A 105 -2.64 20.41 11.45
C GLY A 105 -2.22 20.26 12.91
N PRO A 106 -1.12 20.90 13.33
CA PRO A 106 -0.49 20.61 14.61
C PRO A 106 -1.53 20.52 15.73
N THR A 107 -1.48 19.43 16.50
CA THR A 107 -2.36 19.23 17.65
C THR A 107 -2.28 20.44 18.58
N GLU A 108 -3.29 20.67 19.43
CA GLU A 108 -3.26 21.81 20.37
C GLU A 108 -1.95 21.86 21.15
N ASP A 109 -1.46 20.70 21.61
CA ASP A 109 -0.16 20.59 22.28
C ASP A 109 1.00 21.04 21.39
N GLN A 110 1.01 20.69 20.10
CA GLN A 110 2.04 21.13 19.16
C GLN A 110 1.96 22.64 18.89
N LYS A 111 0.76 23.23 18.89
CA LYS A 111 0.58 24.68 18.80
C LYS A 111 1.11 25.39 20.04
N LEU A 112 0.75 24.90 21.22
CA LEU A 112 1.25 25.40 22.49
C LEU A 112 2.78 25.28 22.57
N LEU A 113 3.36 24.18 22.10
CA LEU A 113 4.81 23.99 22.06
C LEU A 113 5.49 24.94 21.06
N MET A 114 4.86 25.25 19.92
CA MET A 114 5.36 26.26 18.99
C MET A 114 5.32 27.66 19.60
N GLU A 115 4.23 28.02 20.28
CA GLU A 115 4.11 29.27 21.00
C GLU A 115 5.17 29.37 22.12
N ILE A 116 5.36 28.31 22.91
CA ILE A 116 6.41 28.26 23.95
C ILE A 116 7.80 28.41 23.33
N ARG A 117 8.11 27.72 22.23
CA ARG A 117 9.39 27.86 21.51
C ARG A 117 9.62 29.30 21.09
N ASP A 118 8.60 29.94 20.52
CA ASP A 118 8.69 31.31 20.01
C ASP A 118 8.84 32.32 21.16
N LEU A 119 8.15 32.09 22.28
CA LEU A 119 8.30 32.85 23.51
C LEU A 119 9.71 32.70 24.11
N LEU A 120 10.27 31.49 24.14
CA LEU A 120 11.65 31.25 24.61
C LEU A 120 12.68 31.92 23.71
N LYS A 121 12.53 31.80 22.39
CA LYS A 121 13.38 32.47 21.42
C LYS A 121 13.32 33.99 21.53
N SER A 122 12.13 34.53 21.80
CA SER A 122 11.93 35.97 22.06
C SER A 122 12.59 36.45 23.36
N LYS A 123 12.68 35.58 24.37
CA LYS A 123 13.33 35.86 25.67
C LYS A 123 14.84 35.65 25.65
N ASN A 124 15.42 35.17 24.54
CA ASN A 124 16.85 35.05 24.29
C ASN A 124 17.60 34.32 25.43
N ILE A 125 17.02 33.24 25.95
CA ILE A 125 17.64 32.29 26.88
C ILE A 125 18.15 31.08 26.09
#